data_AF-A0A7Y3AAZ2-F1
#
_entry.id   AF-A0A7Y3AAZ2-F1
#
_cell.length_a   1.000
_cell.length_b   1.000
_cell.length_c   1.000
_cell.angle_alpha   90.00
_cell.angle_beta   90.00
_cell.angle_gamma   90.00
#
_symmetry.space_group_name_H-M   'P 1'
#
loop_
_entity.id
_entity.type
_entity.pdbx_description
1 polymer ?
#
loop_
_entity_poly.entity_id
_entity_poly.type
_entity_poly.pdbx_seq_one_letter_code
_entity_poly.pdbx_strand_id
1 'polypeptide(L)'
;LYVSNCADCHELQSLAAADALEVRAAIDQGPDYLPHEDLGLPVWTDVLSATEKAKLLNFLTAPDGQRLWTQECAACHGQSVAYTGERDELEQIIRSGGGHLEMPAFEAALDATIIETLATYVTDPPSAPEGPALFGIYCTSCHATRVPTAPDLEAARAAIALGGAHEDMPVWGGILTDDQVNSLVEYVLTASELPDFGEAERLYLQNCAACHGDQGEGGSNPTRAGDIIAPISTAEYLGTRDDATLRAIIAQGQPNFGMSPFEDSFGGPLDSGQVDLLVDYLRAWEDDPPVELPPDVPSTPGGGANAADVWSGLCSSCHGASGEGGLGTTLDSAWQASQTDQEIFNTINLGHAATAMIAWGEILTSQQIDDLVMHIRTLTGEPGEAGPPTYVAVVKPIFDSYCTACHGVAGGWASSPYDEALNSGDSGPTIIPGDPDNSRLVQSLIGTHPDGVVMPPSVQMSPSDIQRIIDWVAAGAPEQ
;
A
#
# COMPACT_ATOMS: atom_id res chain seq x y z
N LEU A 1 24.90 6.36 24.34
CA LEU A 1 23.50 5.87 24.39
C LEU A 1 23.45 4.45 24.94
N TYR A 2 23.94 3.43 24.22
CA TYR A 2 23.97 2.05 24.73
C TYR A 2 24.71 1.89 26.07
N VAL A 3 25.97 2.33 26.14
CA VAL A 3 26.78 2.25 27.37
C VAL A 3 26.12 2.95 28.56
N SER A 4 25.38 4.02 28.31
CA SER A 4 24.81 4.86 29.35
C SER A 4 23.44 4.41 29.84
N ASN A 5 22.74 3.55 29.08
CA ASN A 5 21.33 3.22 29.35
C ASN A 5 21.02 1.71 29.31
N CYS A 6 21.86 0.89 28.69
CA CYS A 6 21.55 -0.52 28.41
C CYS A 6 22.65 -1.48 28.87
N ALA A 7 23.92 -1.06 28.79
CA ALA A 7 25.08 -1.94 28.99
C ALA A 7 25.23 -2.50 30.42
N ASP A 8 24.57 -1.91 31.41
CA ASP A 8 24.61 -2.40 32.81
C ASP A 8 23.78 -3.68 33.00
N CYS A 9 22.79 -3.93 32.13
CA CYS A 9 21.88 -5.07 32.23
C CYS A 9 21.91 -5.98 30.99
N HIS A 10 22.37 -5.46 29.85
CA HIS A 10 22.40 -6.19 28.59
C HIS A 10 23.83 -6.37 28.07
N GLU A 11 24.08 -7.56 27.54
CA GLU A 11 25.28 -7.84 26.76
C GLU A 11 24.96 -7.62 25.28
N LEU A 12 25.81 -6.84 24.59
CA LEU A 12 25.51 -6.39 23.22
C LEU A 12 25.33 -7.58 22.25
N GLN A 13 26.09 -8.64 22.47
CA GLN A 13 26.07 -9.88 21.68
C GLN A 13 24.74 -10.65 21.81
N SER A 14 24.02 -10.52 22.94
CA SER A 14 22.73 -11.20 23.13
C SER A 14 21.55 -10.39 22.60
N LEU A 15 21.69 -9.07 22.52
CA LEU A 15 20.69 -8.17 21.92
C LEU A 15 20.72 -8.16 20.39
N ALA A 16 21.89 -8.34 19.78
CA ALA A 16 22.05 -8.35 18.33
C ALA A 16 21.35 -9.55 17.63
N ALA A 17 20.92 -10.55 18.39
CA ALA A 17 20.15 -11.70 17.90
C ALA A 17 18.63 -11.55 18.11
N ALA A 18 18.17 -10.45 18.69
CA ALA A 18 16.76 -10.20 18.98
C ALA A 18 16.04 -9.56 17.78
N ASP A 19 14.76 -9.86 17.65
CA ASP A 19 13.88 -9.31 16.61
C ASP A 19 13.78 -7.77 16.72
N ALA A 20 13.89 -7.06 15.59
CA ALA A 20 13.94 -5.60 15.59
C ALA A 20 12.64 -4.94 16.11
N LEU A 21 11.49 -5.60 15.94
CA LEU A 21 10.21 -5.16 16.49
C LEU A 21 10.16 -5.40 18.00
N GLU A 22 10.76 -6.50 18.48
CA GLU A 22 10.88 -6.80 19.90
C GLU A 22 11.79 -5.78 20.63
N VAL A 23 12.94 -5.43 20.04
CA VAL A 23 13.84 -4.39 20.58
C VAL A 23 13.16 -3.02 20.59
N ARG A 24 12.40 -2.69 19.54
CA ARG A 24 11.60 -1.45 19.49
C ARG A 24 10.52 -1.43 20.57
N ALA A 25 9.78 -2.52 20.72
CA ALA A 25 8.76 -2.65 21.75
C ALA A 25 9.36 -2.48 23.16
N ALA A 26 10.54 -3.05 23.40
CA ALA A 26 11.26 -2.90 24.65
C ALA A 26 11.61 -1.43 24.93
N ILE A 27 12.14 -0.71 23.94
CA ILE A 27 12.52 0.71 24.07
C ILE A 27 11.30 1.63 24.24
N ASP A 28 10.21 1.37 23.52
CA ASP A 28 9.02 2.24 23.55
C ASP A 28 8.15 2.01 24.79
N GLN A 29 8.03 0.76 25.26
CA GLN A 29 7.27 0.43 26.47
C GLN A 29 8.09 0.64 27.74
N GLY A 30 9.43 0.63 27.66
CA GLY A 30 10.31 0.92 28.78
C GLY A 30 10.01 0.02 29.98
N PRO A 31 9.60 0.54 31.15
CA PRO A 31 9.24 -0.26 32.32
C PRO A 31 8.01 -1.16 32.13
N ASP A 32 7.12 -0.82 31.18
CA ASP A 32 5.89 -1.58 30.91
C ASP A 32 6.15 -2.78 29.97
N TYR A 33 7.35 -2.91 29.41
CA TYR A 33 7.76 -4.10 28.68
C TYR A 33 7.95 -5.26 29.68
N LEU A 34 7.28 -6.39 29.47
CA LEU A 34 7.20 -7.48 30.46
C LEU A 34 8.57 -7.94 31.01
N PRO A 35 9.64 -8.08 30.21
CA PRO A 35 11.00 -8.35 30.71
C PRO A 35 11.66 -7.24 31.54
N HIS A 36 11.18 -6.01 31.48
CA HIS A 36 11.68 -4.84 32.20
C HIS A 36 10.89 -4.51 33.49
N GLU A 37 9.80 -5.24 33.74
CA GLU A 37 8.96 -5.06 34.92
C GLU A 37 9.80 -5.23 36.21
N ASP A 38 9.54 -4.39 37.22
CA ASP A 38 10.22 -4.38 38.52
C ASP A 38 11.74 -4.11 38.53
N LEU A 39 12.36 -3.77 37.38
CA LEU A 39 13.79 -3.44 37.30
C LEU A 39 14.10 -1.97 37.67
N GLY A 40 13.08 -1.15 37.90
CA GLY A 40 13.26 0.25 38.30
C GLY A 40 13.85 1.14 37.19
N LEU A 41 13.64 0.77 35.93
CA LEU A 41 14.09 1.54 34.77
C LEU A 41 13.30 2.86 34.64
N PRO A 42 13.92 3.91 34.08
CA PRO A 42 13.19 5.12 33.75
C PRO A 42 12.24 4.88 32.55
N VAL A 43 11.18 5.68 32.45
CA VAL A 43 10.37 5.74 31.23
C VAL A 43 11.22 6.41 30.14
N TRP A 44 11.72 5.63 29.19
CA TRP A 44 12.71 6.13 28.22
C TRP A 44 12.19 7.22 27.30
N THR A 45 10.87 7.37 27.11
CA THR A 45 10.28 8.53 26.42
C THR A 45 10.52 9.85 27.13
N ASP A 46 10.79 9.82 28.44
CA ASP A 46 11.02 11.00 29.27
C ASP A 46 12.52 11.33 29.41
N VAL A 47 13.39 10.39 29.03
CA VAL A 47 14.85 10.48 29.21
C VAL A 47 15.60 10.56 27.89
N LEU A 48 15.06 9.94 26.83
CA LEU A 48 15.63 9.92 25.49
C LEU A 48 14.68 10.62 24.53
N SER A 49 15.22 11.54 23.73
CA SER A 49 14.48 12.11 22.61
C SER A 49 14.12 11.03 21.58
N ALA A 50 13.10 11.29 20.75
CA ALA A 50 12.72 10.39 19.66
C ALA A 50 13.93 10.03 18.75
N THR A 51 14.80 11.01 18.49
CA THR A 51 16.03 10.83 17.72
C THR A 51 17.04 9.94 18.43
N GLU A 52 17.21 10.06 19.75
CA GLU A 52 18.10 9.19 20.52
C GLU A 52 17.57 7.76 20.62
N LYS A 53 16.25 7.58 20.73
CA LYS A 53 15.61 6.26 20.68
C LYS A 53 15.82 5.59 19.32
N ALA A 54 15.66 6.33 18.22
CA ALA A 54 15.93 5.82 16.87
C ALA A 54 17.40 5.45 16.66
N LYS A 55 18.35 6.28 17.13
CA LYS A 55 19.80 5.98 17.07
C LYS A 55 20.15 4.74 17.89
N LEU A 56 19.55 4.59 19.07
CA LEU A 56 19.76 3.44 19.94
C LEU A 56 19.17 2.17 19.32
N LEU A 57 17.95 2.25 18.76
CA LEU A 57 17.31 1.14 18.05
C LEU A 57 18.15 0.67 16.87
N ASN A 58 18.54 1.59 15.97
CA ASN A 58 19.38 1.27 14.81
C ASN A 58 20.73 0.66 15.20
N PHE A 59 21.32 1.11 16.31
CA PHE A 59 22.56 0.53 16.84
C PHE A 59 22.35 -0.90 17.37
N LEU A 60 21.20 -1.19 17.97
CA LEU A 60 20.87 -2.48 18.58
C LEU A 60 20.36 -3.53 17.59
N THR A 61 19.72 -3.12 16.49
CA THR A 61 19.05 -4.01 15.54
C THR A 61 19.79 -4.24 14.24
N ALA A 62 20.85 -3.48 13.97
CA ALA A 62 21.59 -3.65 12.73
C ALA A 62 22.32 -5.02 12.74
N PRO A 63 22.41 -5.76 11.61
CA PRO A 63 23.24 -6.96 11.48
C PRO A 63 24.25 -6.83 10.31
N ASP A 64 25.41 -6.21 10.53
CA ASP A 64 26.39 -6.02 9.45
C ASP A 64 27.84 -6.03 9.93
N GLY A 65 28.73 -6.48 9.05
CA GLY A 65 30.16 -6.56 9.31
C GLY A 65 30.85 -5.20 9.45
N GLN A 66 30.21 -4.10 9.04
CA GLN A 66 30.76 -2.74 9.19
C GLN A 66 30.71 -2.25 10.65
N ARG A 67 29.65 -2.56 11.40
CA ARG A 67 29.65 -2.33 12.86
C ARG A 67 30.68 -3.17 13.58
N LEU A 68 30.76 -4.47 13.25
CA LEU A 68 31.76 -5.36 13.84
C LEU A 68 33.18 -4.86 13.55
N TRP A 69 33.44 -4.39 12.32
CA TRP A 69 34.71 -3.78 11.94
C TRP A 69 35.02 -2.55 12.79
N THR A 70 34.04 -1.67 12.97
CA THR A 70 34.17 -0.44 13.77
C THR A 70 34.47 -0.75 15.24
N GLN A 71 33.89 -1.81 15.79
CA GLN A 71 34.08 -2.20 17.19
C GLN A 71 35.41 -2.92 17.42
N GLU A 72 35.75 -3.88 16.56
CA GLU A 72 36.82 -4.84 16.83
C GLU A 72 38.13 -4.54 16.09
N CYS A 73 38.07 -3.87 14.94
CA CYS A 73 39.20 -3.78 14.01
C CYS A 73 39.66 -2.33 13.74
N ALA A 74 38.74 -1.37 13.73
CA ALA A 74 38.99 -0.02 13.26
C ALA A 74 40.00 0.77 14.11
N ALA A 75 40.14 0.43 15.39
CA ALA A 75 41.12 1.07 16.27
C ALA A 75 42.57 0.90 15.79
N CYS A 76 42.86 -0.16 15.03
CA CYS A 76 44.18 -0.44 14.46
C CYS A 76 44.21 -0.29 12.94
N HIS A 77 43.14 -0.70 12.24
CA HIS A 77 43.11 -0.77 10.78
C HIS A 77 42.42 0.44 10.11
N GLY A 78 41.81 1.34 10.88
CA GLY A 78 41.04 2.46 10.34
C GLY A 78 39.70 2.01 9.74
N GLN A 79 39.20 2.72 8.73
CA GLN A 79 37.83 2.50 8.20
C GLN A 79 37.67 1.18 7.42
N SER A 80 38.75 0.63 6.86
CA SER A 80 38.77 -0.67 6.16
C SER A 80 40.22 -1.18 5.99
N VAL A 81 40.38 -2.44 5.60
CA VAL A 81 41.67 -2.99 5.17
C VAL A 81 41.52 -3.64 3.80
N ALA A 82 42.45 -3.36 2.89
CA ALA A 82 42.50 -4.04 1.61
C ALA A 82 43.11 -5.44 1.80
N TYR A 83 42.37 -6.48 1.41
CA TYR A 83 42.81 -7.86 1.44
C TYR A 83 42.52 -8.53 0.09
N THR A 84 43.48 -9.29 -0.44
CA THR A 84 43.41 -9.88 -1.79
C THR A 84 43.45 -11.41 -1.77
N GLY A 85 43.31 -12.04 -0.60
CA GLY A 85 43.25 -13.49 -0.44
C GLY A 85 41.81 -13.99 -0.35
N GLU A 86 41.64 -15.29 -0.11
CA GLU A 86 40.33 -15.90 0.04
C GLU A 86 39.74 -15.62 1.44
N ARG A 87 38.40 -15.54 1.52
CA ARG A 87 37.65 -15.31 2.78
C ARG A 87 38.06 -16.28 3.89
N ASP A 88 38.20 -17.56 3.57
CA ASP A 88 38.62 -18.63 4.49
C ASP A 88 40.03 -18.39 5.08
N GLU A 89 40.94 -17.85 4.26
CA GLU A 89 42.31 -17.53 4.69
C GLU A 89 42.31 -16.33 5.65
N LEU A 90 41.49 -15.31 5.36
CA LEU A 90 41.33 -14.16 6.24
C LEU A 90 40.68 -14.52 7.57
N GLU A 91 39.65 -15.37 7.53
CA GLU A 91 39.02 -15.90 8.74
C GLU A 91 40.05 -16.56 9.65
N GLN A 92 40.93 -17.40 9.08
CA GLN A 92 41.99 -18.06 9.84
C GLN A 92 43.01 -17.07 10.42
N ILE A 93 43.34 -16.00 9.69
CA ILE A 93 44.23 -14.93 10.16
C ILE A 93 43.60 -14.18 11.36
N ILE A 94 42.31 -13.83 11.28
CA ILE A 94 41.58 -13.18 12.37
C ILE A 94 41.53 -14.10 13.60
N ARG A 95 41.26 -15.40 13.40
CA ARG A 95 41.23 -16.40 14.48
C ARG A 95 42.56 -16.50 15.21
N SER A 96 43.63 -16.87 14.50
CA SER A 96 44.93 -17.16 15.12
C SER A 96 45.75 -15.93 15.48
N GLY A 97 45.34 -14.75 14.99
CA GLY A 97 46.18 -13.57 14.94
C GLY A 97 47.33 -13.76 13.95
N GLY A 98 48.09 -12.69 13.72
CA GLY A 98 49.16 -12.64 12.72
C GLY A 98 48.76 -11.93 11.42
N GLY A 99 49.68 -11.88 10.45
CA GLY A 99 49.60 -10.99 9.27
C GLY A 99 50.44 -9.72 9.43
N HIS A 100 50.60 -9.23 10.66
CA HIS A 100 51.71 -8.39 11.12
C HIS A 100 52.07 -8.74 12.57
N LEU A 101 53.24 -8.28 13.04
CA LEU A 101 53.84 -8.68 14.33
C LEU A 101 52.98 -8.35 15.58
N GLU A 102 51.93 -7.54 15.44
CA GLU A 102 51.18 -6.96 16.55
C GLU A 102 49.67 -7.29 16.52
N MET A 103 49.18 -8.02 15.51
CA MET A 103 47.75 -8.38 15.44
C MET A 103 47.44 -9.49 16.46
N PRO A 104 46.60 -9.23 17.49
CA PRO A 104 46.23 -10.25 18.46
C PRO A 104 45.34 -11.33 17.83
N ALA A 105 45.27 -12.49 18.46
CA ALA A 105 44.33 -13.54 18.11
C ALA A 105 42.92 -13.18 18.62
N PHE A 106 41.93 -13.16 17.72
CA PHE A 106 40.56 -12.81 18.08
C PHE A 106 39.70 -14.04 18.43
N GLU A 107 40.17 -15.27 18.20
CA GLU A 107 39.43 -16.50 18.54
C GLU A 107 39.15 -16.65 20.05
N ALA A 108 39.92 -15.97 20.90
CA ALA A 108 39.71 -15.97 22.34
C ALA A 108 38.72 -14.89 22.80
N ALA A 109 38.41 -13.91 21.95
CA ALA A 109 37.59 -12.74 22.28
C ALA A 109 36.25 -12.71 21.52
N LEU A 110 36.19 -13.29 20.32
CA LEU A 110 35.04 -13.25 19.42
C LEU A 110 34.58 -14.65 19.06
N ASP A 111 33.26 -14.83 18.88
CA ASP A 111 32.71 -16.10 18.44
C ASP A 111 33.00 -16.39 16.95
N ALA A 112 32.80 -17.64 16.56
CA ALA A 112 33.12 -18.10 15.22
C ALA A 112 32.30 -17.42 14.12
N THR A 113 31.06 -17.04 14.40
CA THR A 113 30.12 -16.40 13.47
C THR A 113 30.47 -14.93 13.28
N ILE A 114 30.88 -14.24 14.35
CA ILE A 114 31.40 -12.86 14.27
C ILE A 114 32.66 -12.82 13.42
N ILE A 115 33.58 -13.76 13.63
CA ILE A 115 34.83 -13.81 12.85
C ILE A 115 34.55 -14.10 11.37
N GLU A 116 33.59 -14.99 11.07
CA GLU A 116 33.12 -15.24 9.71
C GLU A 116 32.49 -14.00 9.06
N THR A 117 31.68 -13.25 9.81
CA THR A 117 31.05 -12.00 9.35
C THR A 117 32.09 -10.91 9.07
N LEU A 118 33.10 -10.77 9.93
CA LEU A 118 34.23 -9.85 9.73
C LEU A 118 35.07 -10.22 8.50
N ALA A 119 35.38 -11.51 8.32
CA ALA A 119 36.13 -11.99 7.17
C ALA A 119 35.35 -11.75 5.87
N THR A 120 34.04 -11.99 5.88
CA THR A 120 33.15 -11.71 4.74
C THR A 120 33.13 -10.23 4.41
N TYR A 121 32.94 -9.35 5.39
CA TYR A 121 32.96 -7.89 5.18
C TYR A 121 34.27 -7.35 4.61
N VAL A 122 35.41 -7.94 4.96
CA VAL A 122 36.71 -7.47 4.45
C VAL A 122 37.02 -8.01 3.05
N THR A 123 36.57 -9.23 2.74
CA THR A 123 36.85 -9.89 1.45
C THR A 123 35.82 -9.58 0.37
N ASP A 124 34.59 -9.30 0.79
CA ASP A 124 33.46 -8.91 -0.03
C ASP A 124 32.64 -7.86 0.75
N PRO A 125 33.20 -6.64 0.98
CA PRO A 125 32.43 -5.57 1.59
C PRO A 125 31.18 -5.37 0.73
N PRO A 126 29.98 -5.29 1.32
CA PRO A 126 28.79 -5.02 0.55
C PRO A 126 29.09 -3.82 -0.34
N SER A 127 28.90 -4.00 -1.65
CA SER A 127 29.13 -2.97 -2.65
C SER A 127 28.62 -1.64 -2.12
N ALA A 128 29.51 -0.62 -2.05
CA ALA A 128 29.18 0.68 -1.47
C ALA A 128 27.77 1.08 -1.93
N PRO A 129 26.81 1.24 -1.00
CA PRO A 129 25.44 1.52 -1.39
C PRO A 129 25.44 2.74 -2.31
N GLU A 130 24.63 2.69 -3.37
CA GLU A 130 24.54 3.81 -4.31
C GLU A 130 24.08 5.08 -3.57
N GLY A 131 24.41 6.26 -4.11
CA GLY A 131 24.11 7.52 -3.45
C GLY A 131 22.66 7.70 -2.95
N PRO A 132 21.61 7.19 -3.65
CA PRO A 132 20.23 7.19 -3.14
C PRO A 132 20.07 6.38 -1.83
N ALA A 133 20.64 5.17 -1.76
CA ALA A 133 20.56 4.31 -0.58
C ALA A 133 21.29 4.94 0.63
N LEU A 134 22.45 5.56 0.40
CA LEU A 134 23.15 6.29 1.45
C LEU A 134 22.35 7.52 1.92
N PHE A 135 21.71 8.25 1.01
CA PHE A 135 20.89 9.41 1.39
C PHE A 135 19.66 8.97 2.21
N GLY A 136 19.03 7.87 1.80
CA GLY A 136 17.95 7.18 2.50
C GLY A 136 18.28 6.89 3.96
N ILE A 137 19.48 6.36 4.21
CA ILE A 137 19.94 5.91 5.54
C ILE A 137 20.40 7.08 6.41
N TYR A 138 21.16 8.03 5.85
CA TYR A 138 21.90 9.02 6.65
C TYR A 138 21.30 10.43 6.61
N CYS A 139 20.56 10.79 5.55
CA CYS A 139 20.18 12.18 5.28
C CYS A 139 18.68 12.45 5.46
N THR A 140 17.82 11.46 5.20
CA THR A 140 16.35 11.61 5.25
C THR A 140 15.79 12.04 6.60
N SER A 141 16.46 11.69 7.70
CA SER A 141 16.01 12.07 9.04
C SER A 141 15.94 13.59 9.28
N CYS A 142 16.71 14.38 8.52
CA CYS A 142 16.70 15.84 8.59
C CYS A 142 16.28 16.50 7.27
N HIS A 143 16.53 15.83 6.15
CA HIS A 143 16.24 16.34 4.81
C HIS A 143 14.97 15.75 4.19
N ALA A 144 14.28 14.80 4.86
CA ALA A 144 13.20 14.02 4.26
C ALA A 144 13.62 13.45 2.90
N THR A 145 12.77 13.46 1.88
CA THR A 145 13.17 13.10 0.51
C THR A 145 13.84 14.27 -0.24
N ARG A 146 13.90 15.47 0.36
CA ARG A 146 14.44 16.68 -0.28
C ARG A 146 15.97 16.67 -0.33
N VAL A 147 16.52 16.47 -1.52
CA VAL A 147 17.96 16.56 -1.77
C VAL A 147 18.42 18.04 -1.77
N PRO A 148 19.34 18.45 -0.88
CA PRO A 148 19.84 19.83 -0.84
C PRO A 148 20.60 20.19 -2.10
N THR A 149 20.41 21.40 -2.62
CA THR A 149 21.17 21.87 -3.79
C THR A 149 22.56 22.36 -3.40
N ALA A 150 23.56 22.03 -4.23
CA ALA A 150 24.94 22.49 -4.08
C ALA A 150 25.42 23.11 -5.40
N PRO A 151 26.20 24.21 -5.35
CA PRO A 151 26.61 24.93 -6.56
C PRO A 151 27.66 24.17 -7.40
N ASP A 152 28.45 23.32 -6.76
CA ASP A 152 29.48 22.50 -7.40
C ASP A 152 29.87 21.30 -6.52
N LEU A 153 30.67 20.40 -7.09
CA LEU A 153 31.14 19.18 -6.44
C LEU A 153 31.99 19.44 -5.19
N GLU A 154 32.77 20.52 -5.18
CA GLU A 154 33.60 20.87 -4.04
C GLU A 154 32.75 21.34 -2.85
N ALA A 155 31.71 22.14 -3.11
CA ALA A 155 30.75 22.60 -2.13
C ALA A 155 29.87 21.47 -1.59
N ALA A 156 29.39 20.56 -2.44
CA ALA A 156 28.62 19.39 -2.04
C ALA A 156 29.44 18.48 -1.10
N ARG A 157 30.68 18.19 -1.50
CA ARG A 157 31.60 17.35 -0.72
C ARG A 157 31.97 18.02 0.60
N ALA A 158 32.22 19.33 0.61
CA ALA A 158 32.49 20.07 1.84
C ALA A 158 31.29 20.02 2.79
N ALA A 159 30.06 20.22 2.29
CA ALA A 159 28.87 20.18 3.12
C ALA A 159 28.63 18.79 3.75
N ILE A 160 28.82 17.72 3.00
CA ILE A 160 28.64 16.34 3.50
C ILE A 160 29.79 15.93 4.42
N ALA A 161 31.04 16.16 4.01
CA ALA A 161 32.20 15.64 4.73
C ALA A 161 32.57 16.48 5.97
N LEU A 162 32.33 17.80 5.95
CA LEU A 162 32.78 18.74 6.97
C LEU A 162 31.64 19.39 7.76
N GLY A 163 30.38 19.13 7.39
CA GLY A 163 29.19 19.79 7.92
C GLY A 163 28.78 20.99 7.06
N GLY A 164 27.47 21.10 6.76
CA GLY A 164 26.91 22.09 5.85
C GLY A 164 26.46 23.40 6.50
N ALA A 165 25.62 24.15 5.78
CA ALA A 165 25.32 25.55 6.07
C ALA A 165 24.47 25.82 7.33
N HIS A 166 23.87 24.80 7.94
CA HIS A 166 23.11 24.92 9.19
C HIS A 166 23.86 24.27 10.35
N GLU A 167 23.78 24.91 11.53
CA GLU A 167 24.60 24.57 12.71
C GLU A 167 24.46 23.12 13.19
N ASP A 168 23.35 22.45 12.85
CA ASP A 168 23.04 21.08 13.27
C ASP A 168 23.39 19.98 12.25
N MET A 169 24.03 20.30 11.11
CA MET A 169 24.38 19.29 10.11
C MET A 169 25.49 18.35 10.62
N PRO A 170 25.28 17.02 10.65
CA PRO A 170 26.33 16.09 11.07
C PRO A 170 27.55 16.10 10.12
N VAL A 171 28.72 15.83 10.67
CA VAL A 171 29.99 15.73 9.93
C VAL A 171 30.19 14.28 9.47
N TRP A 172 29.80 13.97 8.24
CA TRP A 172 29.79 12.58 7.75
C TRP A 172 31.17 12.07 7.32
N GLY A 173 32.15 12.94 7.08
CA GLY A 173 33.51 12.53 6.69
C GLY A 173 34.27 11.73 7.76
N GLY A 174 33.78 11.70 9.00
CA GLY A 174 34.30 10.82 10.05
C GLY A 174 33.50 9.53 10.26
N ILE A 175 32.39 9.37 9.56
CA ILE A 175 31.41 8.28 9.74
C ILE A 175 31.34 7.41 8.48
N LEU A 176 31.38 8.02 7.30
CA LEU A 176 31.34 7.38 6.00
C LEU A 176 32.74 7.26 5.40
N THR A 177 32.94 6.25 4.56
CA THR A 177 34.17 6.10 3.76
C THR A 177 34.24 7.15 2.65
N ASP A 178 35.44 7.41 2.13
CA ASP A 178 35.62 8.37 1.02
C ASP A 178 34.77 7.99 -0.21
N ASP A 179 34.61 6.69 -0.49
CA ASP A 179 33.79 6.22 -1.62
C ASP A 179 32.30 6.44 -1.37
N GLN A 180 31.81 6.23 -0.15
CA GLN A 180 30.42 6.52 0.21
C GLN A 180 30.13 8.03 0.19
N VAL A 181 31.08 8.86 0.64
CA VAL A 181 30.97 10.32 0.51
C VAL A 181 30.92 10.71 -0.97
N ASN A 182 31.68 10.05 -1.84
CA ASN A 182 31.63 10.32 -3.28
C ASN A 182 30.30 9.93 -3.90
N SER A 183 29.77 8.75 -3.58
CA SER A 183 28.44 8.32 -4.05
C SER A 183 27.34 9.27 -3.60
N LEU A 184 27.38 9.76 -2.35
CA LEU A 184 26.43 10.76 -1.84
C LEU A 184 26.57 12.10 -2.57
N VAL A 185 27.80 12.57 -2.80
CA VAL A 185 28.06 13.83 -3.51
C VAL A 185 27.55 13.76 -4.95
N GLU A 186 27.80 12.66 -5.64
CA GLU A 186 27.35 12.44 -7.02
C GLU A 186 25.81 12.38 -7.10
N TYR A 187 25.17 11.67 -6.17
CA TYR A 187 23.71 11.66 -6.07
C TYR A 187 23.14 13.05 -5.78
N VAL A 188 23.70 13.77 -4.81
CA VAL A 188 23.22 15.12 -4.44
C VAL A 188 23.30 16.08 -5.63
N LEU A 189 24.40 16.05 -6.39
CA LEU A 189 24.55 16.89 -7.58
C LEU A 189 23.56 16.50 -8.69
N THR A 190 23.42 15.21 -8.96
CA THR A 190 22.51 14.70 -10.01
C THR A 190 21.06 14.97 -9.66
N ALA A 191 20.65 14.69 -8.43
CA ALA A 191 19.29 14.91 -7.96
C ALA A 191 18.98 16.41 -7.75
N SER A 192 19.98 17.27 -7.54
CA SER A 192 19.79 18.73 -7.53
C SER A 192 19.49 19.33 -8.91
N GLU A 193 19.73 18.57 -9.99
CA GLU A 193 19.35 18.93 -11.36
C GLU A 193 17.93 18.42 -11.73
N LEU A 194 17.33 17.57 -10.90
CA LEU A 194 15.94 17.11 -11.05
C LEU A 194 14.95 18.17 -10.52
N PRO A 195 13.69 18.18 -11.00
CA PRO A 195 12.65 19.08 -10.49
C PRO A 195 12.47 18.97 -8.96
N ASP A 196 12.19 20.08 -8.27
CA ASP A 196 12.01 20.12 -6.80
C ASP A 196 10.76 19.35 -6.38
N PHE A 197 10.92 18.06 -6.12
CA PHE A 197 9.88 17.19 -5.56
C PHE A 197 9.43 17.65 -4.17
N GLY A 198 10.13 18.56 -3.48
CA GLY A 198 9.72 19.07 -2.18
C GLY A 198 8.41 19.86 -2.20
N GLU A 199 8.06 20.49 -3.33
CA GLU A 199 6.73 21.07 -3.49
C GLU A 199 5.67 19.97 -3.69
N ALA A 200 5.95 18.97 -4.52
CA ALA A 200 5.03 17.88 -4.83
C ALA A 200 4.77 16.96 -3.63
N GLU A 201 5.80 16.57 -2.87
CA GLU A 201 5.69 15.82 -1.63
C GLU A 201 4.85 16.59 -0.59
N ARG A 202 5.09 17.90 -0.44
CA ARG A 202 4.28 18.74 0.45
C ARG A 202 2.82 18.77 0.00
N LEU A 203 2.56 18.88 -1.30
CA LEU A 203 1.20 18.82 -1.85
C LEU A 203 0.57 17.46 -1.58
N TYR A 204 1.31 16.37 -1.74
CA TYR A 204 0.85 15.02 -1.48
C TYR A 204 0.51 14.80 0.01
N LEU A 205 1.40 15.16 0.92
CA LEU A 205 1.18 15.03 2.37
C LEU A 205 0.00 15.88 2.85
N GLN A 206 -0.21 17.06 2.25
CA GLN A 206 -1.32 17.96 2.63
C GLN A 206 -2.68 17.52 2.09
N ASN A 207 -2.73 16.86 0.93
CA ASN A 207 -3.98 16.62 0.21
C ASN A 207 -4.34 15.15 0.03
N CYS A 208 -3.35 14.24 0.06
CA CYS A 208 -3.51 12.85 -0.37
C CYS A 208 -3.21 11.84 0.76
N ALA A 209 -2.17 12.09 1.56
CA ALA A 209 -1.66 11.13 2.54
C ALA A 209 -2.67 10.70 3.61
N ALA A 210 -3.61 11.58 3.98
CA ALA A 210 -4.66 11.27 4.95
C ALA A 210 -5.52 10.06 4.55
N CYS A 211 -5.56 9.71 3.26
CA CYS A 211 -6.29 8.55 2.72
C CYS A 211 -5.34 7.51 2.09
N HIS A 212 -4.29 7.97 1.40
CA HIS A 212 -3.38 7.10 0.66
C HIS A 212 -2.13 6.69 1.44
N GLY A 213 -1.94 7.15 2.67
CA GLY A 213 -0.71 6.93 3.44
C GLY A 213 0.40 7.89 3.04
N ASP A 214 1.35 8.12 3.93
CA ASP A 214 2.43 9.10 3.75
C ASP A 214 3.33 8.75 2.56
N GLN A 215 3.41 7.45 2.24
CA GLN A 215 4.21 6.86 1.16
C GLN A 215 3.34 6.20 0.08
N GLY A 216 2.03 6.47 0.06
CA GLY A 216 1.12 5.85 -0.92
C GLY A 216 0.78 4.39 -0.63
N GLU A 217 1.04 3.89 0.58
CA GLU A 217 0.82 2.51 1.03
C GLU A 217 -0.67 2.12 1.18
N GLY A 218 -1.58 3.08 1.05
CA GLY A 218 -3.02 2.86 1.18
C GLY A 218 -3.48 2.65 2.62
N GLY A 219 -4.65 2.05 2.82
CA GLY A 219 -5.21 1.82 4.16
C GLY A 219 -6.73 1.77 4.19
N SER A 220 -7.32 1.84 5.39
CA SER A 220 -8.79 1.84 5.53
C SER A 220 -9.40 3.09 4.90
N ASN A 221 -10.45 2.93 4.08
CA ASN A 221 -11.13 4.04 3.43
C ASN A 221 -11.97 4.83 4.45
N PRO A 222 -11.62 6.09 4.78
CA PRO A 222 -12.34 6.86 5.79
C PRO A 222 -13.73 7.28 5.32
N THR A 223 -14.01 7.23 4.02
CA THR A 223 -15.31 7.59 3.44
C THR A 223 -16.26 6.39 3.34
N ARG A 224 -15.74 5.16 3.50
CA ARG A 224 -16.47 3.90 3.30
C ARG A 224 -16.02 2.83 4.29
N ALA A 225 -16.85 2.59 5.31
CA ALA A 225 -16.54 1.60 6.34
C ALA A 225 -16.37 0.19 5.75
N GLY A 226 -15.22 -0.44 6.02
CA GLY A 226 -14.89 -1.78 5.54
C GLY A 226 -14.28 -1.83 4.13
N ASP A 227 -14.12 -0.68 3.47
CA ASP A 227 -13.43 -0.55 2.19
C ASP A 227 -11.95 -0.19 2.43
N ILE A 228 -11.08 -0.59 1.50
CA ILE A 228 -9.63 -0.41 1.61
C ILE A 228 -9.13 0.36 0.38
N ILE A 229 -8.35 1.40 0.63
CA ILE A 229 -7.62 2.15 -0.38
C ILE A 229 -6.36 1.34 -0.71
N ALA A 230 -6.24 0.94 -1.99
CA ALA A 230 -5.09 0.21 -2.49
C ALA A 230 -3.80 1.06 -2.43
N PRO A 231 -2.62 0.42 -2.27
CA PRO A 231 -1.35 1.12 -2.34
C PRO A 231 -1.14 1.67 -3.75
N ILE A 232 -1.02 3.00 -3.85
CA ILE A 232 -0.88 3.73 -5.11
C ILE A 232 0.58 3.95 -5.52
N SER A 233 1.52 3.64 -4.63
CA SER A 233 2.96 3.83 -4.84
C SER A 233 3.69 2.59 -5.34
N THR A 234 2.98 1.50 -5.62
CA THR A 234 3.61 0.29 -6.19
C THR A 234 3.93 0.50 -7.67
N ALA A 235 5.05 -0.05 -8.12
CA ALA A 235 5.43 -0.02 -9.54
C ALA A 235 4.36 -0.69 -10.44
N GLU A 236 3.63 -1.70 -9.94
CA GLU A 236 2.54 -2.37 -10.68
C GLU A 236 1.29 -1.48 -10.82
N TYR A 237 0.94 -0.72 -9.77
CA TYR A 237 -0.15 0.26 -9.83
C TYR A 237 0.14 1.38 -10.81
N LEU A 238 1.38 1.90 -10.78
CA LEU A 238 1.81 3.02 -11.61
C LEU A 238 2.06 2.60 -13.06
N GLY A 239 2.65 1.43 -13.29
CA GLY A 239 2.93 0.90 -14.63
C GLY A 239 1.68 0.56 -15.46
N THR A 240 0.50 0.45 -14.85
CA THR A 240 -0.77 0.19 -15.55
C THR A 240 -1.52 1.46 -15.97
N ARG A 241 -1.03 2.65 -15.61
CA ARG A 241 -1.67 3.95 -15.90
C ARG A 241 -0.66 4.87 -16.54
N ASP A 242 -1.04 5.57 -17.61
CA ASP A 242 -0.20 6.64 -18.19
C ASP A 242 -0.39 7.98 -17.46
N ASP A 243 0.46 8.97 -17.75
CA ASP A 243 0.47 10.27 -17.05
C ASP A 243 -0.85 11.01 -17.22
N ALA A 244 -1.45 10.89 -18.41
CA ALA A 244 -2.76 11.45 -18.70
C ALA A 244 -3.85 10.84 -17.81
N THR A 245 -3.77 9.53 -17.56
CA THR A 245 -4.69 8.81 -16.67
C THR A 245 -4.49 9.23 -15.21
N LEU A 246 -3.25 9.27 -14.71
CA LEU A 246 -2.95 9.72 -13.35
C LEU A 246 -3.41 11.17 -13.14
N ARG A 247 -3.11 12.05 -14.10
CA ARG A 247 -3.56 13.44 -14.09
C ARG A 247 -5.08 13.54 -14.04
N ALA A 248 -5.80 12.75 -14.85
CA ALA A 248 -7.26 12.75 -14.88
C ALA A 248 -7.87 12.26 -13.54
N ILE A 249 -7.29 11.23 -12.93
CA ILE A 249 -7.70 10.71 -11.61
C ILE A 249 -7.56 11.78 -10.53
N ILE A 250 -6.41 12.46 -10.46
CA ILE A 250 -6.18 13.52 -9.45
C ILE A 250 -7.08 14.73 -9.73
N ALA A 251 -7.12 15.17 -10.99
CA ALA A 251 -7.87 16.37 -11.37
C ALA A 251 -9.37 16.23 -11.13
N GLN A 252 -9.98 15.15 -11.60
CA GLN A 252 -11.43 14.94 -11.62
C GLN A 252 -11.92 14.09 -10.43
N GLY A 253 -11.00 13.47 -9.70
CA GLY A 253 -11.33 12.54 -8.62
C GLY A 253 -11.90 11.22 -9.12
N GLN A 254 -12.26 10.37 -8.16
CA GLN A 254 -12.93 9.08 -8.37
C GLN A 254 -14.10 8.99 -7.38
N PRO A 255 -15.24 9.66 -7.64
CA PRO A 255 -16.35 9.76 -6.69
C PRO A 255 -16.92 8.40 -6.30
N ASN A 256 -16.89 7.44 -7.24
CA ASN A 256 -17.29 6.06 -7.02
C ASN A 256 -16.36 5.28 -6.09
N PHE A 257 -15.24 5.86 -5.65
CA PHE A 257 -14.29 5.31 -4.69
C PHE A 257 -14.04 6.25 -3.48
N GLY A 258 -14.78 7.37 -3.40
CA GLY A 258 -14.66 8.33 -2.29
C GLY A 258 -13.58 9.39 -2.47
N MET A 259 -12.95 9.48 -3.65
CA MET A 259 -11.95 10.51 -3.96
C MET A 259 -12.61 11.69 -4.66
N SER A 260 -12.59 12.86 -4.03
CA SER A 260 -13.08 14.12 -4.62
C SER A 260 -12.12 14.66 -5.70
N PRO A 261 -12.57 15.56 -6.59
CA PRO A 261 -11.68 16.28 -7.51
C PRO A 261 -10.67 17.16 -6.75
N PHE A 262 -9.42 17.20 -7.22
CA PHE A 262 -8.37 18.04 -6.62
C PHE A 262 -7.94 19.23 -7.49
N GLU A 263 -8.23 19.24 -8.80
CA GLU A 263 -7.92 20.40 -9.65
C GLU A 263 -9.01 21.49 -9.53
N ASP A 264 -8.59 22.75 -9.54
CA ASP A 264 -9.43 23.94 -9.35
C ASP A 264 -10.57 24.06 -10.37
N SER A 265 -10.30 23.68 -11.62
CA SER A 265 -11.27 23.66 -12.72
C SER A 265 -12.42 22.66 -12.50
N PHE A 266 -12.21 21.67 -11.62
CA PHE A 266 -13.21 20.69 -11.21
C PHE A 266 -13.68 20.89 -9.76
N GLY A 267 -13.28 21.99 -9.11
CA GLY A 267 -13.71 22.38 -7.77
C GLY A 267 -12.77 21.98 -6.63
N GLY A 268 -11.58 21.48 -6.94
CA GLY A 268 -10.54 21.15 -5.96
C GLY A 268 -9.61 22.32 -5.59
N PRO A 269 -8.63 22.12 -4.69
CA PRO A 269 -7.77 23.18 -4.18
C PRO A 269 -6.48 23.43 -4.98
N LEU A 270 -6.15 22.61 -5.99
CA LEU A 270 -4.86 22.62 -6.69
C LEU A 270 -4.98 23.23 -8.09
N ASP A 271 -4.00 24.02 -8.51
CA ASP A 271 -3.92 24.46 -9.91
C ASP A 271 -3.37 23.36 -10.85
N SER A 272 -3.51 23.55 -12.17
CA SER A 272 -3.07 22.57 -13.16
C SER A 272 -1.59 22.19 -13.06
N GLY A 273 -0.72 23.15 -12.71
CA GLY A 273 0.72 22.90 -12.58
C GLY A 273 1.04 22.09 -11.32
N GLN A 274 0.31 22.32 -10.23
CA GLN A 274 0.41 21.53 -9.00
C GLN A 274 -0.05 20.08 -9.19
N VAL A 275 -1.06 19.86 -10.03
CA VAL A 275 -1.49 18.51 -10.42
C VAL A 275 -0.41 17.82 -11.25
N ASP A 276 0.20 18.52 -12.20
CA ASP A 276 1.30 17.97 -13.00
C ASP A 276 2.51 17.60 -12.12
N LEU A 277 2.86 18.45 -11.14
CA LEU A 277 3.90 18.16 -10.14
C LEU A 277 3.60 16.89 -9.32
N LEU A 278 2.34 16.66 -8.96
CA LEU A 278 1.95 15.43 -8.26
C LEU A 278 2.07 14.19 -9.15
N VAL A 279 1.75 14.29 -10.44
CA VAL A 279 1.91 13.18 -11.40
C VAL A 279 3.40 12.82 -11.54
N ASP A 280 4.26 13.82 -11.71
CA ASP A 280 5.71 13.61 -11.79
C ASP A 280 6.26 12.97 -10.50
N TYR A 281 5.75 13.40 -9.33
CA TYR A 281 6.12 12.82 -8.03
C TYR A 281 5.66 11.36 -7.87
N LEU A 282 4.44 11.03 -8.28
CA LEU A 282 3.97 9.64 -8.29
C LEU A 282 4.78 8.77 -9.26
N ARG A 283 5.24 9.33 -10.40
CA ARG A 283 6.08 8.61 -11.36
C ARG A 283 7.44 8.25 -10.83
N ALA A 284 8.02 9.07 -9.97
CA ALA A 284 9.28 8.73 -9.32
C ALA A 284 9.18 7.44 -8.48
N TRP A 285 7.99 7.10 -7.96
CA TRP A 285 7.74 5.84 -7.26
C TRP A 285 7.63 4.62 -8.18
N GLU A 286 7.48 4.80 -9.50
CA GLU A 286 7.48 3.68 -10.45
C GLU A 286 8.90 3.13 -10.64
N ASP A 287 9.89 4.03 -10.69
CA ASP A 287 11.31 3.68 -10.84
C ASP A 287 11.96 3.24 -9.51
N ASP A 288 11.50 3.78 -8.37
CA ASP A 288 11.97 3.46 -7.01
C ASP A 288 10.80 3.45 -6.00
N PRO A 289 10.03 2.35 -5.92
CA PRO A 289 8.81 2.31 -5.12
C PRO A 289 9.12 2.36 -3.62
N PRO A 290 8.58 3.33 -2.87
CA PRO A 290 8.79 3.42 -1.42
C PRO A 290 8.11 2.29 -0.63
N VAL A 291 7.28 1.49 -1.30
CA VAL A 291 6.58 0.32 -0.76
C VAL A 291 6.84 -0.87 -1.69
N GLU A 292 7.71 -1.80 -1.27
CA GLU A 292 7.85 -3.10 -1.93
C GLU A 292 6.86 -4.10 -1.33
N LEU A 293 5.79 -4.37 -2.07
CA LEU A 293 4.68 -5.26 -1.72
C LEU A 293 3.91 -4.81 -0.44
N PRO A 294 2.62 -5.14 -0.31
CA PRO A 294 1.86 -4.78 0.88
C PRO A 294 2.45 -5.51 2.11
N PRO A 295 2.60 -4.85 3.28
CA PRO A 295 2.89 -5.57 4.52
C PRO A 295 1.79 -6.61 4.79
N ASP A 296 2.21 -7.80 5.19
CA ASP A 296 1.33 -8.91 5.58
C ASP A 296 0.24 -8.41 6.54
N VAL A 297 -1.00 -8.35 6.05
CA VAL A 297 -2.16 -8.10 6.89
C VAL A 297 -2.30 -9.32 7.81
N PRO A 298 -2.27 -9.17 9.15
CA PRO A 298 -2.32 -10.30 10.06
C PRO A 298 -3.54 -11.16 9.77
N SER A 299 -3.29 -12.38 9.31
CA SER A 299 -4.33 -13.36 9.06
C SER A 299 -4.99 -13.68 10.39
N THR A 300 -6.25 -13.32 10.56
CA THR A 300 -7.06 -13.88 11.66
C THR A 300 -7.40 -15.32 11.26
N PRO A 301 -6.93 -16.36 11.97
CA PRO A 301 -7.33 -17.72 11.66
C PRO A 301 -8.78 -17.89 12.12
N GLY A 302 -9.74 -17.83 11.18
CA GLY A 302 -11.15 -18.10 11.51
C GLY A 302 -12.25 -17.49 10.65
N GLY A 303 -11.97 -16.91 9.48
CA GLY A 303 -12.99 -16.29 8.63
C GLY A 303 -12.92 -16.72 7.17
N GLY A 304 -13.02 -18.02 6.88
CA GLY A 304 -13.09 -18.51 5.50
C GLY A 304 -14.44 -18.17 4.88
N ALA A 305 -14.53 -17.04 4.18
CA ALA A 305 -15.58 -16.87 3.17
C ALA A 305 -15.38 -17.98 2.13
N ASN A 306 -16.40 -18.82 1.93
CA ASN A 306 -16.31 -19.90 0.96
C ASN A 306 -16.33 -19.30 -0.47
N ALA A 307 -15.81 -20.03 -1.46
CA ALA A 307 -15.72 -19.52 -2.83
C ALA A 307 -17.05 -19.09 -3.44
N ALA A 308 -18.19 -19.64 -3.00
CA ALA A 308 -19.51 -19.24 -3.48
C ALA A 308 -19.90 -17.84 -2.96
N ASP A 309 -19.56 -17.52 -1.71
CA ASP A 309 -19.78 -16.19 -1.14
C ASP A 309 -18.90 -15.13 -1.83
N VAL A 310 -17.65 -15.48 -2.10
CA VAL A 310 -16.71 -14.62 -2.85
C VAL A 310 -17.19 -14.40 -4.28
N TRP A 311 -17.62 -15.46 -4.97
CA TRP A 311 -18.20 -15.39 -6.31
C TRP A 311 -19.44 -14.50 -6.34
N SER A 312 -20.39 -14.71 -5.42
CA SER A 312 -21.60 -13.92 -5.34
C SER A 312 -21.32 -12.44 -5.04
N GLY A 313 -20.35 -12.15 -4.17
CA GLY A 313 -20.04 -10.79 -3.76
C GLY A 313 -19.23 -9.98 -4.78
N LEU A 314 -18.33 -10.63 -5.52
CA LEU A 314 -17.31 -9.94 -6.33
C LEU A 314 -17.41 -10.23 -7.82
N CYS A 315 -17.68 -11.48 -8.22
CA CYS A 315 -17.51 -11.93 -9.60
C CYS A 315 -18.84 -11.96 -10.39
N SER A 316 -19.92 -12.37 -9.72
CA SER A 316 -21.22 -12.62 -10.35
C SER A 316 -21.89 -11.38 -10.94
N SER A 317 -21.52 -10.19 -10.45
CA SER A 317 -22.01 -8.90 -10.96
C SER A 317 -21.65 -8.67 -12.44
N CYS A 318 -20.54 -9.26 -12.89
CA CYS A 318 -20.08 -9.17 -14.27
C CYS A 318 -20.28 -10.49 -15.02
N HIS A 319 -19.96 -11.62 -14.39
CA HIS A 319 -19.98 -12.93 -15.04
C HIS A 319 -21.31 -13.68 -14.90
N GLY A 320 -22.31 -13.11 -14.23
CA GLY A 320 -23.59 -13.77 -13.97
C GLY A 320 -23.51 -14.72 -12.78
N ALA A 321 -24.66 -15.04 -12.18
CA ALA A 321 -24.73 -15.87 -10.97
C ALA A 321 -24.24 -17.30 -11.22
N SER A 322 -24.47 -17.81 -12.43
CA SER A 322 -24.14 -19.14 -12.91
C SER A 322 -23.02 -19.13 -13.97
N GLY A 323 -22.30 -18.01 -14.14
CA GLY A 323 -21.28 -17.86 -15.18
C GLY A 323 -21.83 -17.57 -16.57
N GLU A 324 -23.11 -17.24 -16.71
CA GLU A 324 -23.80 -16.97 -17.98
C GLU A 324 -23.29 -15.71 -18.71
N GLY A 325 -22.45 -14.92 -18.06
CA GLY A 325 -21.86 -13.69 -18.58
C GLY A 325 -22.78 -12.47 -18.40
N GLY A 326 -22.45 -11.41 -19.13
CA GLY A 326 -23.16 -10.14 -19.08
C GLY A 326 -22.21 -9.00 -19.47
N LEU A 327 -21.71 -8.29 -18.47
CA LEU A 327 -20.61 -7.34 -18.64
C LEU A 327 -19.26 -8.07 -18.79
N GLY A 328 -19.09 -9.14 -18.03
CA GLY A 328 -17.98 -10.09 -18.14
C GLY A 328 -18.30 -11.17 -19.18
N THR A 329 -17.25 -11.85 -19.65
CA THR A 329 -17.42 -12.98 -20.58
C THR A 329 -18.17 -14.14 -19.90
N THR A 330 -18.81 -14.96 -20.73
CA THR A 330 -19.40 -16.23 -20.28
C THR A 330 -18.30 -17.21 -19.86
N LEU A 331 -18.53 -17.89 -18.74
CA LEU A 331 -17.67 -18.95 -18.19
C LEU A 331 -18.32 -20.32 -18.38
N ASP A 332 -18.96 -20.54 -19.53
CA ASP A 332 -19.62 -21.80 -19.88
C ASP A 332 -18.65 -22.98 -20.07
N SER A 333 -19.21 -24.17 -20.29
CA SER A 333 -18.43 -25.39 -20.50
C SER A 333 -17.44 -25.31 -21.68
N ALA A 334 -17.70 -24.50 -22.70
CA ALA A 334 -16.82 -24.33 -23.85
C ALA A 334 -15.63 -23.44 -23.50
N TRP A 335 -15.86 -22.33 -22.80
CA TRP A 335 -14.79 -21.48 -22.26
C TRP A 335 -13.94 -22.24 -21.26
N GLN A 336 -14.57 -22.94 -20.31
CA GLN A 336 -13.88 -23.74 -19.31
C GLN A 336 -12.98 -24.80 -19.97
N ALA A 337 -13.43 -25.49 -21.01
CA ALA A 337 -12.60 -26.46 -21.73
C ALA A 337 -11.39 -25.84 -22.46
N SER A 338 -11.42 -24.53 -22.72
CA SER A 338 -10.34 -23.79 -23.40
C SER A 338 -9.25 -23.26 -22.47
N GLN A 339 -9.47 -23.29 -21.15
CA GLN A 339 -8.56 -22.75 -20.15
C GLN A 339 -8.11 -23.85 -19.18
N THR A 340 -6.84 -23.84 -18.80
CA THR A 340 -6.31 -24.64 -17.68
C THR A 340 -6.60 -23.95 -16.35
N ASP A 341 -6.58 -24.70 -15.24
CA ASP A 341 -6.79 -24.14 -13.90
C ASP A 341 -5.76 -23.05 -13.56
N GLN A 342 -4.51 -23.22 -13.99
CA GLN A 342 -3.46 -22.22 -13.82
C GLN A 342 -3.70 -20.95 -14.65
N GLU A 343 -4.27 -21.06 -15.85
CA GLU A 343 -4.62 -19.89 -16.66
C GLU A 343 -5.80 -19.11 -16.05
N ILE A 344 -6.79 -19.81 -15.50
CA ILE A 344 -7.90 -19.19 -14.75
C ILE A 344 -7.36 -18.51 -13.49
N PHE A 345 -6.50 -19.19 -12.73
CA PHE A 345 -5.82 -18.64 -11.56
C PHE A 345 -5.08 -17.35 -11.92
N ASN A 346 -4.23 -17.39 -12.96
CA ASN A 346 -3.44 -16.24 -13.39
C ASN A 346 -4.33 -15.08 -13.86
N THR A 347 -5.45 -15.37 -14.52
CA THR A 347 -6.41 -14.35 -14.96
C THR A 347 -7.10 -13.68 -13.79
N ILE A 348 -7.45 -14.43 -12.74
CA ILE A 348 -8.04 -13.85 -11.51
C ILE A 348 -6.96 -13.08 -10.75
N ASN A 349 -5.77 -13.65 -10.61
CA ASN A 349 -4.66 -13.08 -9.85
C ASN A 349 -4.14 -11.77 -10.46
N LEU A 350 -3.92 -11.74 -11.78
CA LEU A 350 -3.30 -10.63 -12.50
C LEU A 350 -4.32 -9.74 -13.24
N GLY A 351 -5.58 -10.13 -13.27
CA GLY A 351 -6.61 -9.49 -14.09
C GLY A 351 -6.39 -9.74 -15.59
N HIS A 352 -7.11 -8.99 -16.42
CA HIS A 352 -6.95 -9.08 -17.87
C HIS A 352 -6.78 -7.69 -18.50
N ALA A 353 -5.58 -7.44 -19.02
CA ALA A 353 -5.25 -6.22 -19.74
C ALA A 353 -6.28 -5.97 -20.86
N ALA A 354 -6.80 -4.73 -20.95
CA ALA A 354 -7.86 -4.31 -21.87
C ALA A 354 -9.31 -4.78 -21.55
N THR A 355 -9.58 -5.21 -20.31
CA THR A 355 -10.96 -5.43 -19.82
C THR A 355 -11.19 -4.76 -18.46
N ALA A 356 -12.43 -4.74 -17.98
CA ALA A 356 -12.77 -4.27 -16.64
C ALA A 356 -12.39 -5.26 -15.51
N MET A 357 -11.81 -6.42 -15.85
CA MET A 357 -11.40 -7.44 -14.88
C MET A 357 -10.04 -7.06 -14.26
N ILE A 358 -10.10 -6.49 -13.06
CA ILE A 358 -8.95 -6.10 -12.25
C ILE A 358 -8.17 -7.31 -11.71
N ALA A 359 -6.95 -7.07 -11.22
CA ALA A 359 -6.14 -8.06 -10.53
C ALA A 359 -6.68 -8.33 -9.12
N TRP A 360 -7.22 -9.52 -8.88
CA TRP A 360 -7.77 -9.91 -7.58
C TRP A 360 -6.74 -10.53 -6.63
N GLY A 361 -5.50 -10.78 -7.10
CA GLY A 361 -4.39 -11.29 -6.28
C GLY A 361 -4.00 -10.36 -5.11
N GLU A 362 -4.36 -9.09 -5.20
CA GLU A 362 -4.15 -8.09 -4.15
C GLU A 362 -5.27 -8.06 -3.09
N ILE A 363 -6.41 -8.70 -3.39
CA ILE A 363 -7.63 -8.70 -2.55
C ILE A 363 -7.91 -10.10 -1.98
N LEU A 364 -7.57 -11.14 -2.72
CA LEU A 364 -7.83 -12.53 -2.39
C LEU A 364 -6.51 -13.29 -2.24
N THR A 365 -6.43 -14.14 -1.22
CA THR A 365 -5.28 -15.04 -1.04
C THR A 365 -5.19 -16.05 -2.18
N SER A 366 -4.00 -16.60 -2.45
CA SER A 366 -3.81 -17.67 -3.45
C SER A 366 -4.75 -18.85 -3.19
N GLN A 367 -4.98 -19.23 -1.94
CA GLN A 367 -5.94 -20.28 -1.58
C GLN A 367 -7.38 -19.93 -1.94
N GLN A 368 -7.81 -18.68 -1.73
CA GLN A 368 -9.16 -18.23 -2.12
C GLN A 368 -9.33 -18.16 -3.64
N ILE A 369 -8.26 -17.83 -4.38
CA ILE A 369 -8.27 -17.85 -5.84
C ILE A 369 -8.34 -19.29 -6.35
N ASP A 370 -7.58 -20.22 -5.77
CA ASP A 370 -7.70 -21.65 -6.08
C ASP A 370 -9.11 -22.19 -5.78
N ASP A 371 -9.70 -21.81 -4.65
CA ASP A 371 -11.08 -22.18 -4.32
C ASP A 371 -12.09 -21.58 -5.32
N LEU A 372 -11.85 -20.36 -5.81
CA LEU A 372 -12.64 -19.74 -6.88
C LEU A 372 -12.47 -20.45 -8.23
N VAL A 373 -11.27 -20.87 -8.59
CA VAL A 373 -11.02 -21.67 -9.80
C VAL A 373 -11.86 -22.94 -9.73
N MET A 374 -11.84 -23.63 -8.59
CA MET A 374 -12.67 -24.81 -8.36
C MET A 374 -14.17 -24.51 -8.42
N HIS A 375 -14.62 -23.35 -7.90
CA HIS A 375 -16.02 -22.92 -8.02
C HIS A 375 -16.42 -22.63 -9.47
N ILE A 376 -15.59 -21.95 -10.24
CA ILE A 376 -15.81 -21.66 -11.66
C ILE A 376 -15.99 -22.96 -12.46
N ARG A 377 -15.26 -24.03 -12.11
CA ARG A 377 -15.43 -25.36 -12.72
C ARG A 377 -16.78 -26.02 -12.44
N THR A 378 -17.55 -25.50 -11.49
CA THR A 378 -18.91 -25.99 -11.19
C THR A 378 -20.01 -25.17 -11.88
N LEU A 379 -19.66 -24.03 -12.49
CA LEU A 379 -20.61 -23.16 -13.16
C LEU A 379 -21.12 -23.78 -14.47
N THR A 380 -22.40 -23.55 -14.76
CA THR A 380 -23.07 -24.09 -15.95
C THR A 380 -22.93 -23.18 -17.16
N GLY A 381 -22.72 -21.87 -16.97
CA GLY A 381 -22.73 -20.87 -18.03
C GLY A 381 -24.11 -20.61 -18.64
N GLU A 382 -25.14 -21.20 -18.04
CA GLU A 382 -26.54 -21.06 -18.44
C GLU A 382 -27.26 -20.27 -17.33
N PRO A 383 -28.16 -19.32 -17.67
CA PRO A 383 -28.95 -18.61 -16.67
C PRO A 383 -29.64 -19.63 -15.77
N GLY A 384 -29.28 -19.62 -14.48
CA GLY A 384 -29.90 -20.52 -13.51
C GLY A 384 -31.40 -20.27 -13.43
N GLU A 385 -32.18 -21.31 -13.15
CA GLU A 385 -33.58 -21.18 -12.70
C GLU A 385 -33.64 -20.54 -11.29
N ALA A 386 -33.02 -19.37 -11.10
CA ALA A 386 -33.37 -18.51 -10.00
C ALA A 386 -34.81 -18.05 -10.24
N GLY A 387 -35.67 -18.26 -9.25
CA GLY A 387 -37.04 -17.75 -9.31
C GLY A 387 -37.05 -16.26 -9.64
N PRO A 388 -38.18 -15.75 -10.16
CA PRO A 388 -38.28 -14.35 -10.56
C PRO A 388 -37.79 -13.43 -9.42
N PRO A 389 -37.03 -12.37 -9.72
CA PRO A 389 -36.57 -11.41 -8.71
C PRO A 389 -37.77 -10.92 -7.89
N THR A 390 -37.59 -10.70 -6.59
CA THR A 390 -38.68 -10.43 -5.64
C THR A 390 -38.48 -9.12 -4.92
N TYR A 391 -39.57 -8.52 -4.43
CA TYR A 391 -39.51 -7.24 -3.77
C TYR A 391 -38.62 -7.30 -2.53
N VAL A 392 -38.81 -8.30 -1.66
CA VAL A 392 -38.07 -8.42 -0.41
C VAL A 392 -36.57 -8.65 -0.64
N ALA A 393 -36.21 -9.56 -1.54
CA ALA A 393 -34.81 -9.98 -1.71
C ALA A 393 -33.99 -9.03 -2.57
N VAL A 394 -34.62 -8.42 -3.59
CA VAL A 394 -33.90 -7.68 -4.63
C VAL A 394 -34.22 -6.19 -4.60
N VAL A 395 -35.49 -5.81 -4.59
CA VAL A 395 -35.90 -4.43 -4.84
C VAL A 395 -35.91 -3.56 -3.58
N LYS A 396 -36.30 -4.12 -2.42
CA LYS A 396 -36.37 -3.39 -1.16
C LYS A 396 -35.01 -2.79 -0.75
N PRO A 397 -33.87 -3.52 -0.79
CA PRO A 397 -32.57 -2.92 -0.46
C PRO A 397 -32.18 -1.76 -1.39
N ILE A 398 -32.55 -1.86 -2.67
CA ILE A 398 -32.32 -0.81 -3.67
C ILE A 398 -33.19 0.41 -3.34
N PHE A 399 -34.47 0.22 -3.06
CA PHE A 399 -35.38 1.29 -2.65
C PHE A 399 -34.95 1.96 -1.35
N ASP A 400 -34.54 1.19 -0.34
CA ASP A 400 -34.03 1.73 0.92
C ASP A 400 -32.79 2.64 0.69
N SER A 401 -31.94 2.28 -0.28
CA SER A 401 -30.70 2.99 -0.59
C SER A 401 -30.92 4.27 -1.40
N TYR A 402 -31.83 4.26 -2.38
CA TYR A 402 -31.95 5.35 -3.35
C TYR A 402 -33.28 6.12 -3.27
N CYS A 403 -34.34 5.50 -2.77
CA CYS A 403 -35.71 6.00 -2.94
C CYS A 403 -36.33 6.45 -1.61
N THR A 404 -36.18 5.66 -0.54
CA THR A 404 -36.96 5.82 0.71
C THR A 404 -36.70 7.14 1.43
N ALA A 405 -35.52 7.74 1.27
CA ALA A 405 -35.21 9.05 1.85
C ALA A 405 -36.15 10.17 1.38
N CYS A 406 -36.66 10.09 0.14
CA CYS A 406 -37.57 11.09 -0.43
C CYS A 406 -38.97 10.52 -0.74
N HIS A 407 -39.04 9.27 -1.20
CA HIS A 407 -40.26 8.57 -1.59
C HIS A 407 -40.82 7.74 -0.43
N GLY A 408 -41.33 8.46 0.57
CA GLY A 408 -42.20 7.98 1.65
C GLY A 408 -43.50 8.78 1.70
N VAL A 409 -44.16 8.85 2.87
CA VAL A 409 -45.50 9.47 3.05
C VAL A 409 -45.62 10.92 2.53
N ALA A 410 -44.50 11.66 2.45
CA ALA A 410 -44.48 13.08 2.03
C ALA A 410 -44.10 13.31 0.55
N GLY A 411 -43.69 12.26 -0.18
CA GLY A 411 -43.09 12.38 -1.53
C GLY A 411 -44.02 12.07 -2.70
N GLY A 412 -45.33 11.92 -2.47
CA GLY A 412 -46.34 11.63 -3.51
C GLY A 412 -46.34 10.20 -4.04
N TRP A 413 -45.35 9.38 -3.70
CA TRP A 413 -45.28 7.92 -3.85
C TRP A 413 -44.40 7.35 -2.73
N ALA A 414 -44.80 6.21 -2.16
CA ALA A 414 -44.07 5.55 -1.09
C ALA A 414 -43.40 4.28 -1.62
N SER A 415 -42.07 4.22 -1.51
CA SER A 415 -41.24 3.10 -1.98
C SER A 415 -41.30 1.86 -1.08
N SER A 416 -41.83 1.99 0.13
CA SER A 416 -42.00 0.89 1.08
C SER A 416 -43.08 1.27 2.10
N PRO A 417 -43.87 0.32 2.64
CA PRO A 417 -43.86 -1.15 2.40
C PRO A 417 -44.35 -1.58 0.99
N TYR A 418 -44.24 -2.87 0.66
CA TYR A 418 -44.53 -3.42 -0.68
C TYR A 418 -45.90 -3.02 -1.24
N ASP A 419 -46.92 -3.06 -0.40
CA ASP A 419 -48.28 -2.67 -0.75
C ASP A 419 -48.37 -1.19 -1.12
N GLU A 420 -47.65 -0.31 -0.41
CA GLU A 420 -47.53 1.10 -0.75
C GLU A 420 -46.70 1.31 -2.02
N ALA A 421 -45.62 0.56 -2.23
CA ALA A 421 -44.79 0.63 -3.44
C ALA A 421 -45.61 0.40 -4.71
N LEU A 422 -46.52 -0.58 -4.68
CA LEU A 422 -47.39 -0.90 -5.82
C LEU A 422 -48.62 -0.01 -5.94
N ASN A 423 -49.23 0.39 -4.81
CA ASN A 423 -50.58 0.96 -4.82
C ASN A 423 -50.65 2.44 -4.41
N SER A 424 -49.52 3.08 -4.06
CA SER A 424 -49.45 4.53 -3.80
C SER A 424 -49.05 5.31 -5.06
N GLY A 425 -49.17 6.64 -5.03
CA GLY A 425 -48.85 7.50 -6.17
C GLY A 425 -49.96 8.51 -6.49
N ASP A 426 -49.66 9.80 -6.44
CA ASP A 426 -50.63 10.86 -6.75
C ASP A 426 -51.05 10.89 -8.24
N SER A 427 -50.33 10.19 -9.12
CA SER A 427 -50.44 10.29 -10.59
C SER A 427 -50.74 8.97 -11.33
N GLY A 428 -51.29 7.98 -10.61
CA GLY A 428 -51.59 6.63 -11.13
C GLY A 428 -50.61 5.56 -10.62
N PRO A 429 -50.73 4.29 -11.06
CA PRO A 429 -49.85 3.23 -10.61
C PRO A 429 -48.42 3.53 -11.04
N THR A 430 -47.56 3.83 -10.06
CA THR A 430 -46.12 4.07 -10.28
C THR A 430 -45.44 2.82 -10.83
N ILE A 431 -45.94 1.66 -10.46
CA ILE A 431 -45.47 0.33 -10.87
C ILE A 431 -46.65 -0.41 -11.48
N ILE A 432 -46.50 -0.89 -12.71
CA ILE A 432 -47.47 -1.74 -13.40
C ILE A 432 -46.85 -3.14 -13.51
N PRO A 433 -47.27 -4.10 -12.66
CA PRO A 433 -46.77 -5.46 -12.72
C PRO A 433 -46.87 -6.07 -14.12
N GLY A 434 -45.75 -6.57 -14.64
CA GLY A 434 -45.62 -7.16 -15.96
C GLY A 434 -45.44 -6.18 -17.12
N ASP A 435 -45.42 -4.87 -16.86
CA ASP A 435 -45.34 -3.83 -17.89
C ASP A 435 -44.33 -2.74 -17.51
N PRO A 436 -43.02 -2.99 -17.69
CA PRO A 436 -41.97 -2.03 -17.38
C PRO A 436 -42.06 -0.77 -18.26
N ASP A 437 -42.41 -0.91 -19.53
CA ASP A 437 -42.45 0.21 -20.48
C ASP A 437 -43.49 1.27 -20.11
N ASN A 438 -44.62 0.86 -19.51
CA ASN A 438 -45.67 1.77 -19.05
C ASN A 438 -45.58 2.09 -17.55
N SER A 439 -44.63 1.50 -16.82
CA SER A 439 -44.39 1.80 -15.41
C SER A 439 -43.65 3.13 -15.26
N ARG A 440 -44.28 4.12 -14.59
CA ARG A 440 -43.66 5.44 -14.36
C ARG A 440 -42.33 5.33 -13.62
N LEU A 441 -42.19 4.37 -12.70
CA LEU A 441 -40.92 4.08 -12.02
C LEU A 441 -39.81 3.83 -13.04
N VAL A 442 -40.00 2.85 -13.92
CA VAL A 442 -39.00 2.47 -14.94
C VAL A 442 -38.72 3.65 -15.88
N GLN A 443 -39.76 4.30 -16.39
CA GLN A 443 -39.62 5.46 -17.27
C GLN A 443 -38.81 6.60 -16.63
N SER A 444 -38.95 6.81 -15.32
CA SER A 444 -38.20 7.83 -14.58
C SER A 444 -36.75 7.40 -14.30
N LEU A 445 -36.48 6.09 -14.12
CA LEU A 445 -35.12 5.58 -13.95
C LEU A 445 -34.30 5.67 -15.25
N ILE A 446 -34.93 5.43 -16.40
CA ILE A 446 -34.24 5.44 -17.71
C ILE A 446 -34.44 6.75 -18.50
N GLY A 447 -35.13 7.74 -17.92
CA GLY A 447 -35.33 9.06 -18.51
C GLY A 447 -36.25 9.12 -19.74
N THR A 448 -37.12 8.13 -19.92
CA THR A 448 -38.13 8.10 -20.99
C THR A 448 -39.47 8.70 -20.58
N HIS A 449 -39.62 9.10 -19.31
CA HIS A 449 -40.83 9.74 -18.82
C HIS A 449 -41.07 11.11 -19.50
N PRO A 450 -42.30 11.42 -19.98
CA PRO A 450 -42.59 12.66 -20.72
C PRO A 450 -42.25 13.97 -19.99
N ASP A 451 -42.24 13.93 -18.66
CA ASP A 451 -41.92 15.10 -17.82
C ASP A 451 -40.41 15.40 -17.77
N GLY A 452 -39.57 14.55 -18.38
CA GLY A 452 -38.12 14.73 -18.49
C GLY A 452 -37.36 14.57 -17.17
N VAL A 453 -38.04 14.12 -16.12
CA VAL A 453 -37.46 13.91 -14.79
C VAL A 453 -36.79 12.53 -14.73
N VAL A 454 -35.50 12.53 -14.43
CA VAL A 454 -34.74 11.31 -14.13
C VAL A 454 -34.61 11.16 -12.63
N MET A 455 -34.88 9.97 -12.11
CA MET A 455 -34.75 9.64 -10.68
C MET A 455 -33.63 8.62 -10.48
N PRO A 456 -32.86 8.69 -9.37
CA PRO A 456 -32.85 9.75 -8.36
C PRO A 456 -32.18 11.04 -8.88
N PRO A 457 -32.61 12.23 -8.43
CA PRO A 457 -32.07 13.50 -8.94
C PRO A 457 -30.72 13.87 -8.31
N SER A 458 -30.39 13.28 -7.15
CA SER A 458 -29.21 13.59 -6.34
C SER A 458 -28.07 12.58 -6.50
N VAL A 459 -28.36 11.36 -6.97
CA VAL A 459 -27.40 10.26 -7.09
C VAL A 459 -27.77 9.43 -8.32
N GLN A 460 -26.80 9.18 -9.20
CA GLN A 460 -27.01 8.31 -10.35
C GLN A 460 -27.01 6.84 -9.91
N MET A 461 -28.09 6.11 -10.20
CA MET A 461 -28.18 4.68 -9.92
C MET A 461 -27.30 3.86 -10.86
N SER A 462 -26.82 2.71 -10.37
CA SER A 462 -26.07 1.77 -11.20
C SER A 462 -26.97 1.16 -12.28
N PRO A 463 -26.47 0.91 -13.51
CA PRO A 463 -27.24 0.23 -14.55
C PRO A 463 -27.75 -1.15 -14.12
N SER A 464 -26.99 -1.84 -13.27
CA SER A 464 -27.38 -3.15 -12.71
C SER A 464 -28.59 -3.04 -11.79
N ASP A 465 -28.63 -2.07 -10.87
CA ASP A 465 -29.78 -1.88 -9.98
C ASP A 465 -31.04 -1.45 -10.75
N ILE A 466 -30.88 -0.62 -11.79
CA ILE A 466 -31.98 -0.25 -12.69
C ILE A 466 -32.52 -1.51 -13.39
N GLN A 467 -31.63 -2.35 -13.92
CA GLN A 467 -32.02 -3.58 -14.60
C GLN A 467 -32.74 -4.56 -13.67
N ARG A 468 -32.28 -4.71 -12.42
CA ARG A 468 -32.92 -5.57 -11.41
C ARG A 468 -34.34 -5.11 -11.06
N ILE A 469 -34.60 -3.80 -11.05
CA ILE A 469 -35.95 -3.26 -10.89
C ILE A 469 -36.80 -3.56 -12.13
N ILE A 470 -36.26 -3.36 -13.34
CA ILE A 470 -36.95 -3.66 -14.60
C ILE A 470 -37.36 -5.13 -14.65
N ASP A 471 -36.43 -6.04 -14.30
CA ASP A 471 -36.66 -7.48 -14.32
C ASP A 471 -37.71 -7.90 -13.29
N TRP A 472 -37.71 -7.29 -12.10
CA TRP A 472 -38.76 -7.49 -11.10
C TRP A 472 -40.13 -7.02 -11.59
N VAL A 473 -40.22 -5.83 -12.20
CA VAL A 473 -41.48 -5.34 -12.78
C VAL A 473 -41.94 -6.28 -13.90
N ALA A 474 -41.05 -6.67 -14.82
CA ALA A 474 -41.35 -7.59 -15.91
C ALA A 474 -41.81 -8.97 -15.41
N ALA A 475 -41.28 -9.43 -14.28
CA ALA A 475 -41.68 -10.68 -13.62
C ALA A 475 -43.04 -10.62 -12.91
N GLY A 476 -43.78 -9.51 -13.00
CA GLY A 476 -45.06 -9.33 -12.32
C GLY A 476 -44.93 -8.77 -10.91
N ALA A 477 -43.79 -8.14 -10.61
CA ALA A 477 -43.49 -7.48 -9.35
C ALA A 477 -43.79 -8.35 -8.10
N PRO A 478 -43.32 -9.61 -8.02
CA PRO A 478 -43.66 -10.50 -6.91
C PRO A 478 -43.09 -9.98 -5.58
N GLU A 479 -43.84 -10.17 -4.48
CA GLU A 479 -43.42 -9.75 -3.14
C GLU A 479 -42.26 -10.61 -2.60
N GLN A 480 -42.39 -11.93 -2.73
CA GLN A 480 -41.50 -12.94 -2.16
C GLN A 480 -41.10 -14.01 -3.16
#